data_AF-A0AAD2Q3R8-F1
#
_entry.id   AF-A0AAD2Q3R8-F1
#
_cell.length_a   1.000
_cell.length_b   1.000
_cell.length_c   1.000
_cell.angle_alpha   90.00
_cell.angle_beta   90.00
_cell.angle_gamma   90.00
#
_symmetry.space_group_name_H-M   'P 1'
#
loop_
_entity.id
_entity.type
_entity.pdbx_description
1 polymer ?
#
loop_
_entity_poly.entity_id
_entity_poly.type
_entity_poly.pdbx_seq_one_letter_code
_entity_poly.pdbx_strand_id
1 'polypeptide(L)'
;MESYPLIPSAQKESNKEFNQRHPTTRDGTGRLDGQSRVLLWPLIVIAGQSILLAFAFSFFFLVQKSGQVPLPLGLKPVMDNHLTRTYLVTLISTALAAISSFLFARSIQHTLVAQLSLPSKGLKISSLENALTVSAQSLSLAFKGWWTIFMIVVFFAGIGQTAGWNALLTPTNIIVSTPIFGREIDLSSPTLQAEFVQVWEKTLVFYGTNQPGICPPLSCRHERLNERAGPGRIPEYDRLPVLHVFELDQLSGIQPIGLRFNPDLESGIEGATGVMYNTEPLPPFWTALNMTMEQQGVSGAVSCRSEILSSTSTPSLLVVTQPFPLTVGGSVYNDSITNVSSSCDGGTIETVTLSTSGNVFSALFCGKEGSLSENYTTILTGQGTYAWPYSTIVCDISPQIQTTATLYESPGYIWTKFDHSADPPVSTSANISYSLVNALAWAFLYGQTETRNSVADAVQSIYTNQANPNSTVPYEKIWEAYITGMIEFVATASKIYLASGNNTDPTRFPIVADDIVRPIRGNATTATMGWEYSPTGFLILIPTAFFALISIVLALQTLITDWRGGYHRKFDPKSPASLIAAASVGGMTETFSGLEDADIKEGADKVIRLGAVSQGVFGFVEVPLAGKI
;
A
#
# COMPACT_ATOMS: atom_id res chain seq x y z
N MET A 1 -16.01 -36.50 -46.91
CA MET A 1 -16.27 -35.05 -47.06
C MET A 1 -15.53 -34.39 -45.91
N GLU A 2 -14.45 -33.65 -46.06
CA GLU A 2 -13.95 -32.83 -47.17
C GLU A 2 -12.50 -33.17 -47.54
N SER A 3 -12.22 -32.95 -48.81
CA SER A 3 -11.03 -33.29 -49.57
C SER A 3 -9.99 -32.17 -49.54
N TYR A 4 -8.73 -32.51 -49.25
CA TYR A 4 -7.58 -31.64 -49.48
C TYR A 4 -7.24 -31.56 -50.98
N PRO A 5 -6.92 -30.37 -51.53
CA PRO A 5 -6.49 -30.25 -52.91
C PRO A 5 -4.99 -30.54 -53.05
N LEU A 6 -4.68 -31.40 -54.03
CA LEU A 6 -3.36 -31.64 -54.61
C LEU A 6 -2.85 -30.36 -55.30
N ILE A 7 -1.60 -29.97 -55.05
CA ILE A 7 -0.87 -28.94 -55.81
C ILE A 7 0.20 -29.63 -56.68
N PRO A 8 0.38 -29.21 -57.94
CA PRO A 8 0.95 -30.04 -58.99
C PRO A 8 2.46 -29.90 -59.16
N SER A 9 3.03 -30.98 -59.71
CA SER A 9 4.36 -31.04 -60.30
C SER A 9 4.52 -30.05 -61.46
N ALA A 10 5.56 -29.22 -61.39
CA ALA A 10 6.02 -28.41 -62.51
C ALA A 10 7.52 -28.67 -62.73
N GLN A 11 7.79 -29.68 -63.57
CA GLN A 11 9.02 -29.79 -64.33
C GLN A 11 9.01 -28.66 -65.37
N LYS A 12 10.03 -27.79 -65.36
CA LYS A 12 10.39 -27.02 -66.56
C LYS A 12 11.88 -26.78 -66.63
N GLU A 13 12.45 -27.32 -67.68
CA GLU A 13 13.80 -27.13 -68.19
C GLU A 13 14.20 -25.66 -68.23
N SER A 14 15.44 -25.38 -67.87
CA SER A 14 16.20 -24.25 -68.40
C SER A 14 17.68 -24.60 -68.35
N ASN A 15 18.13 -25.26 -69.43
CA ASN A 15 19.52 -25.27 -69.86
C ASN A 15 19.96 -23.82 -70.09
N LYS A 16 20.86 -23.31 -69.25
CA LYS A 16 21.67 -22.13 -69.57
C LYS A 16 23.13 -22.41 -69.21
N GLU A 17 23.88 -22.68 -70.26
CA GLU A 17 25.32 -22.47 -70.47
C GLU A 17 26.13 -22.10 -69.22
N PHE A 18 26.83 -23.10 -68.71
CA PHE A 18 27.94 -22.95 -67.78
C PHE A 18 29.13 -22.32 -68.51
N ASN A 19 29.13 -21.00 -68.60
CA ASN A 19 30.22 -20.22 -69.17
C ASN A 19 31.38 -20.15 -68.15
N GLN A 20 32.43 -20.94 -68.39
CA GLN A 20 33.72 -20.85 -67.71
C GLN A 20 34.34 -19.46 -67.97
N ARG A 21 34.13 -18.51 -67.05
CA ARG A 21 34.97 -17.32 -66.95
C ARG A 21 36.09 -17.61 -65.96
N HIS A 22 37.30 -17.72 -66.47
CA HIS A 22 38.52 -17.61 -65.69
C HIS A 22 38.49 -16.28 -64.89
N PRO A 23 38.65 -16.30 -63.57
CA PRO A 23 38.83 -15.09 -62.80
C PRO A 23 40.23 -14.55 -63.09
N THR A 24 40.28 -13.45 -63.84
CA THR A 24 41.47 -12.62 -63.96
C THR A 24 41.80 -12.03 -62.59
N THR A 25 43.02 -12.29 -62.16
CA THR A 25 43.72 -11.70 -61.02
C THR A 25 43.49 -10.20 -60.96
N ARG A 26 42.69 -9.75 -59.99
CA ARG A 26 42.51 -8.33 -59.67
C ARG A 26 43.06 -8.05 -58.27
N ASP A 27 44.07 -7.18 -58.29
CA ASP A 27 44.86 -6.56 -57.24
C ASP A 27 44.23 -6.44 -55.83
N GLY A 28 44.89 -7.06 -54.85
CA GLY A 28 45.80 -6.33 -53.96
C GLY A 28 45.27 -5.52 -52.77
N THR A 29 44.00 -5.06 -52.74
CA THR A 29 43.56 -4.10 -51.69
C THR A 29 42.49 -4.62 -50.71
N GLY A 30 41.93 -5.82 -50.91
CA GLY A 30 40.90 -6.39 -50.03
C GLY A 30 41.39 -7.08 -48.74
N ARG A 31 42.68 -6.95 -48.38
CA ARG A 31 43.29 -7.78 -47.31
C ARG A 31 43.21 -7.19 -45.89
N LEU A 32 42.76 -5.93 -45.73
CA LEU A 32 42.67 -5.27 -44.43
C LEU A 32 41.28 -5.38 -43.77
N ASP A 33 40.19 -5.49 -44.53
CA ASP A 33 38.82 -5.53 -43.97
C ASP A 33 38.48 -6.85 -43.25
N GLY A 34 39.16 -7.94 -43.59
CA GLY A 34 38.96 -9.24 -42.93
C GLY A 34 39.71 -9.40 -41.61
N GLN A 35 40.75 -8.59 -41.37
CA GLN A 35 41.60 -8.69 -40.17
C GLN A 35 41.01 -7.98 -38.95
N SER A 36 40.35 -6.84 -39.15
CA SER A 36 39.75 -6.05 -38.07
C SER A 36 38.53 -6.74 -37.43
N ARG A 37 37.74 -7.46 -38.23
CA ARG A 37 36.50 -8.11 -37.76
C ARG A 37 36.72 -9.28 -36.80
N VAL A 38 37.91 -9.90 -36.81
CA VAL A 38 38.20 -11.11 -36.03
C VAL A 38 38.60 -10.77 -34.58
N LEU A 39 39.42 -9.73 -34.39
CA LEU A 39 39.78 -9.24 -33.05
C LEU A 39 38.62 -8.50 -32.37
N LEU A 40 37.69 -7.97 -33.16
CA LEU A 40 36.56 -7.19 -32.65
C LEU A 40 35.60 -8.03 -31.81
N TRP A 41 35.31 -9.28 -32.19
CA TRP A 41 34.30 -10.09 -31.50
C TRP A 41 34.68 -10.47 -30.06
N PRO A 42 35.88 -10.98 -29.74
CA PRO A 42 36.27 -11.23 -28.34
C PRO A 42 36.25 -9.95 -27.49
N LEU A 43 36.62 -8.80 -28.07
CA LEU A 43 36.53 -7.51 -27.39
C LEU A 43 35.07 -7.11 -27.13
N ILE A 44 34.16 -7.31 -28.09
CA ILE A 44 32.71 -7.11 -27.90
C ILE A 44 32.17 -8.02 -26.78
N VAL A 45 32.58 -9.28 -26.73
CA VAL A 45 32.17 -10.22 -25.67
C VAL A 45 32.65 -9.74 -24.30
N ILE A 46 33.93 -9.37 -24.17
CA ILE A 46 34.49 -8.87 -22.91
C ILE A 46 33.76 -7.59 -22.47
N ALA A 47 33.62 -6.61 -23.37
CA ALA A 47 32.96 -5.36 -23.08
C ALA A 47 31.47 -5.56 -22.72
N GLY A 48 30.73 -6.32 -23.53
CA GLY A 48 29.30 -6.57 -23.31
C GLY A 48 29.03 -7.30 -22.00
N GLN A 49 29.80 -8.35 -21.69
CA GLN A 49 29.64 -9.08 -20.43
C GLN A 49 30.07 -8.24 -19.22
N SER A 50 31.12 -7.42 -19.35
CA SER A 50 31.55 -6.51 -18.29
C SER A 50 30.48 -5.43 -18.00
N ILE A 51 29.82 -4.90 -19.03
CA ILE A 51 28.73 -3.92 -18.88
C ILE A 51 27.53 -4.57 -18.16
N LEU A 52 27.12 -5.78 -18.58
CA LEU A 52 26.02 -6.50 -17.94
C LEU A 52 26.32 -6.82 -16.46
N LEU A 53 27.54 -7.28 -16.18
CA LEU A 53 27.98 -7.58 -14.83
C LEU A 53 28.04 -6.31 -13.97
N ALA A 54 28.65 -5.24 -14.49
CA ALA A 54 28.74 -3.95 -13.81
C ALA A 54 27.34 -3.39 -13.51
N PHE A 55 26.41 -3.47 -14.45
CA PHE A 55 25.03 -3.04 -14.24
C PHE A 55 24.34 -3.85 -13.13
N ALA A 56 24.41 -5.19 -13.18
CA ALA A 56 23.78 -6.04 -12.17
C ALA A 56 24.31 -5.79 -10.76
N PHE A 57 25.64 -5.75 -10.60
CA PHE A 57 26.28 -5.53 -9.31
C PHE A 57 26.12 -4.09 -8.82
N SER A 58 26.21 -3.08 -9.70
CA SER A 58 26.02 -1.68 -9.30
C SER A 58 24.59 -1.44 -8.81
N PHE A 59 23.60 -2.02 -9.48
CA PHE A 59 22.22 -1.95 -9.04
C PHE A 59 22.01 -2.65 -7.69
N PHE A 60 22.54 -3.86 -7.53
CA PHE A 60 22.47 -4.59 -6.25
C PHE A 60 23.14 -3.82 -5.11
N PHE A 61 24.34 -3.30 -5.31
CA PHE A 61 25.06 -2.51 -4.30
C PHE A 61 24.36 -1.18 -3.99
N LEU A 62 23.70 -0.56 -4.97
CA LEU A 62 22.88 0.63 -4.75
C LEU A 62 21.71 0.31 -3.81
N VAL A 63 20.99 -0.78 -4.07
CA VAL A 63 19.89 -1.24 -3.20
C VAL A 63 20.41 -1.64 -1.82
N GLN A 64 21.53 -2.35 -1.75
CA GLN A 64 22.16 -2.73 -0.47
C GLN A 64 22.58 -1.53 0.37
N LYS A 65 23.19 -0.50 -0.24
CA LYS A 65 23.66 0.70 0.47
C LYS A 65 22.50 1.57 0.95
N SER A 66 21.45 1.69 0.15
CA SER A 66 20.27 2.49 0.48
C SER A 66 19.28 1.76 1.40
N GLY A 67 19.36 0.42 1.48
CA GLY A 67 18.38 -0.45 2.14
C GLY A 67 17.09 -0.58 1.32
N GLN A 68 16.52 0.56 0.93
CA GLN A 68 15.32 0.69 0.12
C GLN A 68 15.52 1.78 -0.93
N VAL A 69 15.06 1.53 -2.16
CA VAL A 69 15.14 2.49 -3.28
C VAL A 69 13.75 2.68 -3.86
N PRO A 70 13.07 3.82 -3.64
CA PRO A 70 11.73 4.06 -4.17
C PRO A 70 11.75 4.27 -5.70
N LEU A 71 10.66 3.89 -6.36
CA LEU A 71 10.47 4.09 -7.79
C LEU A 71 10.19 5.58 -8.11
N PRO A 72 10.81 6.18 -9.15
CA PRO A 72 10.53 7.57 -9.55
C PRO A 72 9.08 7.75 -10.06
N LEU A 73 8.42 8.89 -9.76
CA LEU A 73 6.97 9.06 -10.04
C LEU A 73 6.58 8.87 -11.51
N GLY A 74 7.46 9.22 -12.44
CA GLY A 74 7.17 9.11 -13.87
C GLY A 74 6.84 7.68 -14.31
N LEU A 75 7.26 6.68 -13.53
CA LEU A 75 6.99 5.26 -13.79
C LEU A 75 5.77 4.72 -13.03
N LYS A 76 5.19 5.48 -12.08
CA LYS A 76 4.06 5.05 -11.25
C LYS A 76 2.85 4.60 -12.08
N PRO A 77 2.36 5.36 -13.08
CA PRO A 77 1.18 4.95 -13.86
C PRO A 77 1.36 3.64 -14.62
N VAL A 78 2.61 3.32 -15.01
CA VAL A 78 2.95 2.09 -15.73
C VAL A 78 3.07 0.91 -14.75
N MET A 79 3.52 1.18 -13.53
CA MET A 79 3.80 0.16 -12.51
C MET A 79 2.62 -0.15 -11.58
N ASP A 80 1.62 0.73 -11.49
CA ASP A 80 0.39 0.50 -10.73
C ASP A 80 -0.41 -0.71 -11.28
N ASN A 81 -0.29 -1.01 -12.57
CA ASN A 81 -0.87 -2.21 -13.17
C ASN A 81 0.10 -3.41 -13.06
N HIS A 82 -0.25 -4.37 -12.21
CA HIS A 82 0.54 -5.59 -11.97
C HIS A 82 0.91 -6.35 -13.27
N LEU A 83 -0.02 -6.42 -14.23
CA LEU A 83 0.19 -7.11 -15.50
C LEU A 83 1.22 -6.38 -16.37
N THR A 84 1.08 -5.06 -16.51
CA THR A 84 2.01 -4.21 -17.27
C THR A 84 3.41 -4.25 -16.66
N ARG A 85 3.51 -4.15 -15.33
CA ARG A 85 4.77 -4.27 -14.59
C ARG A 85 5.47 -5.60 -14.88
N THR A 86 4.76 -6.70 -14.65
CA THR A 86 5.34 -8.05 -14.83
C THR A 86 5.77 -8.28 -16.27
N TYR A 87 4.94 -7.85 -17.23
CA TYR A 87 5.25 -7.97 -18.65
C TYR A 87 6.51 -7.17 -19.03
N LEU A 88 6.59 -5.90 -18.64
CA LEU A 88 7.71 -5.01 -18.98
C LEU A 88 9.02 -5.50 -18.36
N VAL A 89 9.00 -5.84 -17.07
CA VAL A 89 10.21 -6.34 -16.39
C VAL A 89 10.65 -7.68 -16.97
N THR A 90 9.72 -8.59 -17.27
CA THR A 90 10.04 -9.89 -17.89
C THR A 90 10.63 -9.70 -19.29
N LEU A 91 10.10 -8.77 -20.08
CA LEU A 91 10.60 -8.47 -21.43
C LEU A 91 12.04 -7.96 -21.39
N ILE A 92 12.33 -6.97 -20.52
CA ILE A 92 13.70 -6.44 -20.34
C ILE A 92 14.63 -7.54 -19.82
N SER A 93 14.20 -8.32 -18.82
CA SER A 93 14.98 -9.41 -18.24
C SER A 93 15.32 -10.49 -19.27
N THR A 94 14.36 -10.85 -20.12
CA THR A 94 14.55 -11.82 -21.20
C THR A 94 15.51 -11.29 -22.26
N ALA A 95 15.42 -10.00 -22.62
CA ALA A 95 16.35 -9.38 -23.55
C ALA A 95 17.79 -9.37 -23.01
N LEU A 96 17.99 -9.01 -21.74
CA LEU A 96 19.31 -9.04 -21.10
C LEU A 96 19.89 -10.46 -21.01
N ALA A 97 19.06 -11.44 -20.62
CA ALA A 97 19.46 -12.84 -20.60
C ALA A 97 19.81 -13.38 -22.00
N ALA A 98 19.02 -13.02 -23.03
CA ALA A 98 19.28 -13.40 -24.41
C ALA A 98 20.59 -12.81 -24.95
N ILE A 99 20.87 -11.53 -24.64
CA ILE A 99 22.14 -10.88 -25.01
C ILE A 99 23.32 -11.57 -24.31
N SER A 100 23.22 -11.83 -23.00
CA SER A 100 24.26 -12.54 -22.25
C SER A 100 24.52 -13.94 -22.81
N SER A 101 23.44 -14.68 -23.07
CA SER A 101 23.46 -16.01 -23.69
C SER A 101 24.10 -16.00 -25.08
N PHE A 102 23.77 -15.02 -25.91
CA PHE A 102 24.35 -14.86 -27.23
C PHE A 102 25.86 -14.57 -27.17
N LEU A 103 26.30 -13.66 -26.28
CA LEU A 103 27.71 -13.36 -26.08
C LEU A 103 28.47 -14.58 -25.57
N PHE A 104 27.87 -15.35 -24.67
CA PHE A 104 28.43 -16.61 -24.18
C PHE A 104 28.58 -17.65 -25.30
N ALA A 105 27.55 -17.87 -26.12
CA ALA A 105 27.62 -18.79 -27.26
C ALA A 105 28.72 -18.36 -28.25
N ARG A 106 28.85 -17.05 -28.52
CA ARG A 106 29.93 -16.51 -29.35
C ARG A 106 31.30 -16.73 -28.73
N SER A 107 31.46 -16.55 -27.42
CA SER A 107 32.72 -16.79 -26.71
C SER A 107 33.20 -18.23 -26.86
N ILE A 108 32.28 -19.21 -26.77
CA ILE A 108 32.59 -20.63 -26.98
C ILE A 108 33.03 -20.87 -28.42
N GLN A 109 32.27 -20.38 -29.40
CA GLN A 109 32.61 -20.55 -30.82
C GLN A 109 34.00 -20.02 -31.16
N HIS A 110 34.32 -18.80 -30.74
CA HIS A 110 35.63 -18.21 -30.98
C HIS A 110 36.75 -18.96 -30.27
N THR A 111 36.50 -19.45 -29.05
CA THR A 111 37.48 -20.27 -28.33
C THR A 111 37.72 -21.60 -29.03
N LEU A 112 36.68 -22.23 -29.58
CA LEU A 112 36.81 -23.47 -30.36
C LEU A 112 37.65 -23.26 -31.61
N VAL A 113 37.40 -22.19 -32.37
CA VAL A 113 38.23 -21.85 -33.55
C VAL A 113 39.68 -21.63 -33.13
N ALA A 114 39.91 -20.86 -32.06
CA ALA A 114 41.25 -20.57 -31.57
C ALA A 114 41.98 -21.85 -31.12
N GLN A 115 41.30 -22.73 -30.37
CA GLN A 115 41.90 -24.00 -29.92
C GLN A 115 42.18 -24.94 -31.08
N LEU A 116 41.25 -25.09 -32.04
CA LEU A 116 41.49 -25.89 -33.23
C LEU A 116 42.63 -25.35 -34.08
N SER A 117 42.90 -24.05 -34.04
CA SER A 117 43.94 -23.42 -34.85
C SER A 117 45.33 -23.43 -34.20
N LEU A 118 45.46 -23.88 -32.94
CA LEU A 118 46.75 -23.99 -32.26
C LEU A 118 47.57 -25.17 -32.80
N PRO A 119 48.84 -24.96 -33.19
CA PRO A 119 49.68 -26.03 -33.70
C PRO A 119 50.09 -27.04 -32.62
N SER A 120 50.13 -26.63 -31.34
CA SER A 120 50.63 -27.44 -30.22
C SER A 120 49.54 -28.15 -29.41
N LYS A 121 48.26 -27.82 -29.62
CA LYS A 121 47.13 -28.40 -28.88
C LYS A 121 45.99 -28.67 -29.85
N GLY A 122 45.61 -29.93 -30.01
CA GLY A 122 44.35 -30.27 -30.68
C GLY A 122 43.19 -30.40 -29.68
N LEU A 123 41.99 -30.54 -30.20
CA LEU A 123 40.76 -30.72 -29.45
C LEU A 123 40.19 -32.12 -29.73
N LYS A 124 39.71 -32.82 -28.70
CA LYS A 124 39.01 -34.09 -28.91
C LYS A 124 37.72 -33.87 -29.70
N ILE A 125 37.39 -34.78 -30.63
CA ILE A 125 36.15 -34.71 -31.40
C ILE A 125 34.92 -34.65 -30.47
N SER A 126 34.89 -35.48 -29.43
CA SER A 126 33.86 -35.42 -28.38
C SER A 126 33.78 -34.07 -27.67
N SER A 127 34.91 -33.40 -27.42
CA SER A 127 34.91 -32.07 -26.78
C SER A 127 34.45 -30.97 -27.74
N LEU A 128 34.74 -31.10 -29.04
CA LEU A 128 34.22 -30.21 -30.08
C LEU A 128 32.70 -30.34 -30.19
N GLU A 129 32.20 -31.57 -30.28
CA GLU A 129 30.77 -31.85 -30.31
C GLU A 129 30.07 -31.28 -29.07
N ASN A 130 30.57 -31.61 -27.87
CA ASN A 130 30.03 -31.11 -26.61
C ASN A 130 29.99 -29.59 -26.56
N ALA A 131 31.09 -28.92 -26.90
CA ALA A 131 31.15 -27.47 -26.86
C ALA A 131 30.23 -26.81 -27.90
N LEU A 132 30.05 -27.43 -29.07
CA LEU A 132 29.05 -27.01 -30.06
C LEU A 132 27.63 -27.17 -29.52
N THR A 133 27.32 -28.29 -28.87
CA THR A 133 26.04 -28.52 -28.19
C THR A 133 25.79 -27.48 -27.09
N VAL A 134 26.78 -27.19 -26.24
CA VAL A 134 26.71 -26.14 -25.21
C VAL A 134 26.42 -24.79 -25.86
N SER A 135 27.13 -24.45 -26.94
CA SER A 135 26.98 -23.17 -27.64
C SER A 135 25.61 -23.01 -28.30
N ALA A 136 24.97 -24.12 -28.66
CA ALA A 136 23.60 -24.16 -29.18
C ALA A 136 22.54 -24.13 -28.07
N GLN A 137 22.96 -24.12 -26.80
CA GLN A 137 22.09 -24.18 -25.62
C GLN A 137 21.18 -25.42 -25.59
N SER A 138 21.58 -26.50 -26.25
CA SER A 138 20.84 -27.76 -26.24
C SER A 138 21.36 -28.68 -25.14
N LEU A 139 20.46 -29.42 -24.49
CA LEU A 139 20.81 -30.42 -23.50
C LEU A 139 21.01 -31.76 -24.21
N SER A 140 22.23 -32.30 -24.15
CA SER A 140 22.50 -33.68 -24.54
C SER A 140 22.97 -34.47 -23.32
N LEU A 141 22.15 -35.43 -22.90
CA LEU A 141 22.40 -36.30 -21.74
C LEU A 141 23.21 -37.56 -22.11
N ALA A 142 23.63 -37.70 -23.37
CA ALA A 142 24.29 -38.90 -23.88
C ALA A 142 25.76 -39.05 -23.42
N PHE A 143 26.31 -38.09 -22.68
CA PHE A 143 27.74 -37.97 -22.44
C PHE A 143 28.17 -38.44 -21.04
N LYS A 144 29.37 -39.01 -20.95
CA LYS A 144 30.01 -39.45 -19.70
C LYS A 144 31.08 -38.44 -19.26
N GLY A 145 31.07 -38.03 -17.98
CA GLY A 145 32.15 -37.28 -17.35
C GLY A 145 31.84 -35.82 -17.01
N TRP A 146 32.89 -35.00 -16.91
CA TRP A 146 32.83 -33.58 -16.47
C TRP A 146 31.98 -32.69 -17.39
N TRP A 147 31.91 -32.99 -18.69
CA TRP A 147 31.11 -32.23 -19.66
C TRP A 147 29.61 -32.28 -19.35
N THR A 148 29.10 -33.39 -18.84
CA THR A 148 27.69 -33.53 -18.45
C THR A 148 27.35 -32.63 -17.27
N ILE A 149 28.24 -32.58 -16.27
CA ILE A 149 28.10 -31.68 -15.11
C ILE A 149 28.14 -30.23 -15.57
N PHE A 150 29.10 -29.86 -16.42
CA PHE A 150 29.20 -28.51 -16.97
C PHE A 150 27.95 -28.11 -17.77
N MET A 151 27.43 -29.00 -18.61
CA MET A 151 26.18 -28.80 -19.35
C MET A 151 24.99 -28.58 -18.44
N ILE A 152 24.85 -29.40 -17.39
CA ILE A 152 23.80 -29.25 -16.38
C ILE A 152 23.91 -27.87 -15.71
N VAL A 153 25.12 -27.46 -15.31
CA VAL A 153 25.36 -26.15 -14.67
C VAL A 153 25.04 -25.01 -15.65
N VAL A 154 25.48 -25.07 -16.90
CA VAL A 154 25.18 -24.06 -17.93
C VAL A 154 23.68 -23.99 -18.21
N PHE A 155 22.99 -25.13 -18.25
CA PHE A 155 21.55 -25.19 -18.46
C PHE A 155 20.78 -24.54 -17.30
N PHE A 156 21.08 -24.91 -16.05
CA PHE A 156 20.45 -24.32 -14.87
C PHE A 156 20.81 -22.83 -14.71
N ALA A 157 22.06 -22.46 -14.97
CA ALA A 157 22.45 -21.06 -14.99
C ALA A 157 21.72 -20.30 -16.12
N GLY A 158 21.50 -20.92 -17.28
CA GLY A 158 20.76 -20.33 -18.39
C GLY A 158 19.30 -20.04 -18.03
N ILE A 159 18.60 -21.01 -17.42
CA ILE A 159 17.24 -20.81 -16.90
C ILE A 159 17.25 -19.76 -15.77
N GLY A 160 18.27 -19.82 -14.91
CA GLY A 160 18.44 -18.92 -13.78
C GLY A 160 18.73 -17.47 -14.18
N GLN A 161 19.23 -17.18 -15.39
CA GLN A 161 19.51 -15.81 -15.82
C GLN A 161 18.25 -14.96 -15.91
N THR A 162 17.20 -15.44 -16.59
CA THR A 162 15.97 -14.66 -16.76
C THR A 162 15.28 -14.45 -15.42
N ALA A 163 15.22 -15.49 -14.58
CA ALA A 163 14.72 -15.37 -13.21
C ALA A 163 15.57 -14.41 -12.38
N GLY A 164 16.89 -14.44 -12.56
CA GLY A 164 17.87 -13.57 -11.94
C GLY A 164 17.59 -12.09 -12.25
N TRP A 165 17.54 -11.74 -13.52
CA TRP A 165 17.22 -10.39 -13.97
C TRP A 165 15.82 -9.96 -13.54
N ASN A 166 14.83 -10.85 -13.62
CA ASN A 166 13.46 -10.52 -13.25
C ASN A 166 13.36 -10.19 -11.76
N ALA A 167 13.98 -11.00 -10.90
CA ALA A 167 13.98 -10.74 -9.46
C ALA A 167 14.82 -9.51 -9.08
N LEU A 168 15.91 -9.22 -9.81
CA LEU A 168 16.70 -8.01 -9.59
C LEU A 168 15.93 -6.74 -9.99
N LEU A 169 15.19 -6.78 -11.10
CA LEU A 169 14.55 -5.60 -11.69
C LEU A 169 13.10 -5.40 -11.24
N THR A 170 12.42 -6.42 -10.71
CA THR A 170 11.02 -6.30 -10.28
C THR A 170 10.93 -5.45 -9.02
N PRO A 171 10.25 -4.29 -9.06
CA PRO A 171 10.00 -3.54 -7.84
C PRO A 171 8.96 -4.27 -6.99
N THR A 172 9.18 -4.31 -5.69
CA THR A 172 8.29 -4.84 -4.67
C THR A 172 7.54 -3.71 -3.97
N ASN A 173 6.47 -4.05 -3.26
CA ASN A 173 5.81 -3.11 -2.36
C ASN A 173 6.70 -2.96 -1.13
N ILE A 174 7.12 -1.73 -0.85
CA ILE A 174 7.88 -1.35 0.32
C ILE A 174 6.95 -0.64 1.29
N ILE A 175 6.98 -1.05 2.55
CA ILE A 175 6.30 -0.37 3.63
C ILE A 175 7.35 0.46 4.36
N VAL A 176 7.24 1.77 4.23
CA VAL A 176 8.11 2.72 4.93
C VAL A 176 7.37 3.23 6.14
N SER A 177 7.87 2.91 7.34
CA SER A 177 7.37 3.47 8.60
C SER A 177 8.17 4.72 8.94
N THR A 178 7.49 5.86 9.02
CA THR A 178 8.08 7.16 9.38
C THR A 178 7.46 7.60 10.69
N PRO A 179 8.26 7.90 11.73
CA PRO A 179 7.71 8.44 12.97
C PRO A 179 7.02 9.78 12.67
N ILE A 180 5.87 10.01 13.29
CA ILE A 180 5.14 11.28 13.24
C ILE A 180 5.19 11.89 14.62
N PHE A 181 5.50 13.18 14.66
CA PHE A 181 5.42 13.99 15.86
C PHE A 181 4.40 15.10 15.66
N GLY A 182 3.70 15.48 16.72
CA GLY A 182 2.73 16.57 16.68
C GLY A 182 2.46 17.12 18.07
N ARG A 183 1.51 18.04 18.18
CA ARG A 183 1.00 18.53 19.46
C ARG A 183 -0.52 18.43 19.44
N GLU A 184 -1.12 18.06 20.55
CA GLU A 184 -2.57 18.22 20.76
C GLU A 184 -2.83 18.99 22.04
N ILE A 185 -4.05 19.51 22.15
CA ILE A 185 -4.56 20.05 23.40
C ILE A 185 -4.56 18.93 24.45
N ASP A 186 -3.95 19.21 25.59
CA ASP A 186 -3.94 18.30 26.73
C ASP A 186 -5.20 18.51 27.57
N LEU A 187 -6.14 17.57 27.46
CA LEU A 187 -7.39 17.59 28.22
C LEU A 187 -7.16 17.41 29.74
N SER A 188 -5.99 16.88 30.12
CA SER A 188 -5.58 16.72 31.51
C SER A 188 -4.88 17.95 32.08
N SER A 189 -4.63 18.98 31.26
CA SER A 189 -3.98 20.22 31.72
C SER A 189 -4.86 20.95 32.76
N PRO A 190 -4.35 21.24 33.97
CA PRO A 190 -5.08 21.98 34.99
C PRO A 190 -5.52 23.37 34.52
N THR A 191 -4.68 24.03 33.72
CA THR A 191 -4.97 25.35 33.14
C THR A 191 -6.17 25.30 32.20
N LEU A 192 -6.19 24.32 31.28
CA LEU A 192 -7.32 24.12 30.38
C LEU A 192 -8.58 23.76 31.17
N GLN A 193 -8.47 22.86 32.15
CA GLN A 193 -9.59 22.44 32.98
C GLN A 193 -10.21 23.60 33.76
N ALA A 194 -9.42 24.55 34.25
CA ALA A 194 -9.93 25.74 34.94
C ALA A 194 -10.72 26.68 34.01
N GLU A 195 -10.29 26.82 32.75
CA GLU A 195 -10.86 27.75 31.78
C GLU A 195 -11.94 27.12 30.86
N PHE A 196 -12.12 25.80 30.93
CA PHE A 196 -12.96 25.05 29.98
C PHE A 196 -14.41 25.54 29.93
N VAL A 197 -14.99 25.96 31.05
CA VAL A 197 -16.36 26.50 31.09
C VAL A 197 -16.48 27.77 30.26
N GLN A 198 -15.52 28.68 30.36
CA GLN A 198 -15.52 29.92 29.58
C GLN A 198 -15.29 29.65 28.08
N VAL A 199 -14.42 28.68 27.76
CA VAL A 199 -14.24 28.20 26.38
C VAL A 199 -15.56 27.68 25.84
N TRP A 200 -16.24 26.86 26.62
CA TRP A 200 -17.48 26.20 26.24
C TRP A 200 -18.60 27.22 25.98
N GLU A 201 -18.82 28.17 26.89
CA GLU A 201 -19.82 29.22 26.71
C GLU A 201 -19.58 30.02 25.42
N LYS A 202 -18.32 30.33 25.11
CA LYS A 202 -17.95 31.03 23.86
C LYS A 202 -18.16 30.16 22.63
N THR A 203 -17.81 28.87 22.71
CA THR A 203 -18.06 27.88 21.65
C THR A 203 -19.56 27.78 21.36
N LEU A 204 -20.39 27.69 22.41
CA LEU A 204 -21.84 27.69 22.29
C LEU A 204 -22.40 28.97 21.66
N VAL A 205 -21.92 30.14 22.07
CA VAL A 205 -22.32 31.41 21.44
C VAL A 205 -21.93 31.43 19.97
N PHE A 206 -20.72 30.99 19.63
CA PHE A 206 -20.26 30.94 18.24
C PHE A 206 -21.18 30.07 17.36
N TYR A 207 -21.54 28.88 17.83
CA TYR A 207 -22.46 27.99 17.11
C TYR A 207 -23.92 28.44 17.17
N GLY A 208 -24.35 29.04 18.28
CA GLY A 208 -25.74 29.44 18.51
C GLY A 208 -26.14 30.76 17.85
N THR A 209 -25.25 31.75 17.74
CA THR A 209 -25.62 33.11 17.30
C THR A 209 -25.13 33.48 15.90
N ASN A 210 -23.99 32.93 15.44
CA ASN A 210 -23.29 33.47 14.27
C ASN A 210 -23.39 32.61 13.01
N GLN A 211 -23.89 31.38 13.11
CA GLN A 211 -24.16 30.53 11.95
C GLN A 211 -25.57 29.94 12.02
N PRO A 212 -26.59 30.53 11.37
CA PRO A 212 -27.96 30.00 11.31
C PRO A 212 -28.09 28.65 10.55
N GLY A 213 -27.00 27.90 10.39
CA GLY A 213 -26.94 26.57 9.78
C GLY A 213 -26.07 25.55 10.52
N ILE A 214 -25.36 25.94 11.59
CA ILE A 214 -24.57 25.03 12.44
C ILE A 214 -25.02 25.18 13.89
N CYS A 215 -26.31 24.94 14.14
CA CYS A 215 -26.73 24.55 15.47
C CYS A 215 -26.20 23.15 15.78
N PRO A 216 -26.16 22.72 17.07
CA PRO A 216 -25.98 21.31 17.39
C PRO A 216 -26.88 20.50 16.45
N PRO A 217 -26.35 19.44 15.84
CA PRO A 217 -26.82 18.86 14.58
C PRO A 217 -28.32 18.49 14.47
N LEU A 218 -29.08 18.64 15.55
CA LEU A 218 -30.44 18.20 15.77
C LEU A 218 -31.50 19.30 15.71
N SER A 219 -31.19 20.58 16.00
CA SER A 219 -32.27 21.57 16.27
C SER A 219 -32.62 22.53 15.12
N CYS A 220 -31.66 23.18 14.45
CA CYS A 220 -32.02 24.37 13.64
C CYS A 220 -32.42 24.15 12.18
N ARG A 221 -32.38 22.91 11.65
CA ARG A 221 -32.87 22.65 10.28
C ARG A 221 -34.29 22.10 10.20
N HIS A 222 -35.01 22.04 11.32
CA HIS A 222 -36.33 21.40 11.38
C HIS A 222 -37.50 22.30 10.95
N GLU A 223 -37.42 23.63 11.11
CA GLU A 223 -38.57 24.50 10.79
C GLU A 223 -38.99 24.48 9.31
N ARG A 224 -38.07 24.20 8.37
CA ARG A 224 -38.42 24.16 6.92
C ARG A 224 -38.61 22.76 6.33
N LEU A 225 -38.30 21.70 7.07
CA LEU A 225 -38.39 20.32 6.56
C LEU A 225 -39.63 19.57 7.06
N ASN A 226 -40.15 19.92 8.24
CA ASN A 226 -41.37 19.32 8.78
C ASN A 226 -42.63 19.66 7.97
N GLU A 227 -42.66 20.76 7.22
CA GLU A 227 -43.77 21.07 6.31
C GLU A 227 -43.81 20.17 5.04
N ARG A 228 -42.74 19.43 4.73
CA ARG A 228 -42.65 18.59 3.52
C ARG A 228 -42.59 17.08 3.77
N ALA A 229 -42.38 16.65 5.02
CA ALA A 229 -42.37 15.23 5.36
C ALA A 229 -43.80 14.74 5.69
N GLY A 230 -44.56 14.40 4.66
CA GLY A 230 -45.84 13.69 4.83
C GLY A 230 -45.63 12.29 5.43
N PRO A 231 -46.67 11.69 6.06
CA PRO A 231 -46.58 10.38 6.67
C PRO A 231 -46.24 9.32 5.60
N GLY A 232 -45.15 8.57 5.81
CA GLY A 232 -44.75 7.45 4.96
C GLY A 232 -43.68 7.74 3.91
N ARG A 233 -43.13 8.96 3.84
CA ARG A 233 -41.87 9.21 3.11
C ARG A 233 -40.74 9.40 4.10
N ILE A 234 -39.83 8.43 4.14
CA ILE A 234 -38.51 8.59 4.73
C ILE A 234 -37.84 9.67 3.86
N PRO A 235 -37.61 10.91 4.35
CA PRO A 235 -36.83 11.87 3.58
C PRO A 235 -35.48 11.23 3.28
N GLU A 236 -34.92 11.53 2.11
CA GLU A 236 -33.58 11.13 1.71
C GLU A 236 -32.59 11.73 2.72
N TYR A 237 -32.37 11.01 3.82
CA TYR A 237 -31.61 11.38 5.02
C TYR A 237 -30.12 11.27 4.71
N ASP A 238 -29.66 11.99 3.70
CA ASP A 238 -28.34 11.72 3.11
C ASP A 238 -27.17 12.10 4.02
N ARG A 239 -27.40 12.76 5.17
CA ARG A 239 -26.42 13.00 6.25
C ARG A 239 -27.13 13.25 7.58
N LEU A 240 -27.64 12.21 8.24
CA LEU A 240 -28.08 12.35 9.64
C LEU A 240 -26.84 12.47 10.54
N PRO A 241 -26.60 13.62 11.18
CA PRO A 241 -25.55 13.74 12.18
C PRO A 241 -25.80 12.84 13.41
N VAL A 242 -27.03 12.35 13.59
CA VAL A 242 -27.40 11.32 14.56
C VAL A 242 -26.71 9.99 14.27
N LEU A 243 -26.62 9.57 13.00
CA LEU A 243 -25.90 8.33 12.65
C LEU A 243 -24.41 8.47 13.00
N HIS A 244 -23.84 9.66 12.77
CA HIS A 244 -22.48 9.95 13.21
C HIS A 244 -22.35 9.88 14.74
N VAL A 245 -23.32 10.36 15.53
CA VAL A 245 -23.28 10.21 17.01
C VAL A 245 -23.20 8.74 17.46
N PHE A 246 -23.89 7.82 16.75
CA PHE A 246 -23.80 6.38 17.05
C PHE A 246 -22.54 5.71 16.48
N GLU A 247 -22.02 6.17 15.34
CA GLU A 247 -20.69 5.75 14.83
C GLU A 247 -19.55 6.27 15.71
N LEU A 248 -19.78 7.36 16.44
CA LEU A 248 -18.80 8.00 17.31
C LEU A 248 -18.57 7.27 18.63
N ASP A 249 -19.46 6.39 19.10
CA ASP A 249 -19.25 5.56 20.31
C ASP A 249 -17.98 4.67 20.22
N GLN A 250 -17.38 4.56 19.03
CA GLN A 250 -16.10 3.89 18.82
C GLN A 250 -14.88 4.82 18.83
N LEU A 251 -15.08 6.14 18.79
CA LEU A 251 -13.98 7.10 18.63
C LEU A 251 -13.42 7.61 19.94
N SER A 252 -14.04 7.33 21.08
CA SER A 252 -13.49 7.70 22.39
C SER A 252 -13.29 9.23 22.53
N GLY A 253 -14.08 10.02 21.79
CA GLY A 253 -13.95 11.48 21.69
C GLY A 253 -12.69 11.97 20.98
N ILE A 254 -12.13 11.15 20.06
CA ILE A 254 -10.92 11.48 19.31
C ILE A 254 -11.27 12.17 17.98
N GLN A 255 -10.49 13.20 17.66
CA GLN A 255 -10.71 14.04 16.49
C GLN A 255 -10.42 13.27 15.18
N PRO A 256 -11.34 13.31 14.19
CA PRO A 256 -11.02 12.83 12.86
C PRO A 256 -9.97 13.75 12.24
N ILE A 257 -8.86 13.17 11.76
CA ILE A 257 -7.84 13.95 11.08
C ILE A 257 -8.25 14.14 9.62
N GLY A 258 -8.59 15.37 9.26
CA GLY A 258 -8.70 15.78 7.86
C GLY A 258 -7.31 15.99 7.25
N LEU A 259 -6.61 14.93 6.89
CA LEU A 259 -5.33 15.04 6.19
C LEU A 259 -5.57 15.44 4.73
N ARG A 260 -5.49 16.73 4.41
CA ARG A 260 -5.44 17.19 3.02
C ARG A 260 -3.99 17.39 2.59
N PHE A 261 -3.42 16.38 1.95
CA PHE A 261 -2.14 16.47 1.26
C PHE A 261 -2.34 17.10 -0.12
N ASN A 262 -2.46 18.43 -0.19
CA ASN A 262 -2.29 19.13 -1.45
C ASN A 262 -1.47 20.41 -1.23
N PRO A 263 -0.19 20.45 -1.66
CA PRO A 263 0.68 21.62 -1.51
C PRO A 263 0.22 22.83 -2.35
N ASP A 264 -0.61 22.63 -3.38
CA ASP A 264 -1.09 23.74 -4.24
C ASP A 264 -2.28 24.52 -3.66
N LEU A 265 -2.71 24.21 -2.43
CA LEU A 265 -3.86 24.83 -1.76
C LEU A 265 -3.50 25.46 -0.40
N GLU A 266 -2.25 25.91 -0.23
CA GLU A 266 -1.75 26.60 0.97
C GLU A 266 -2.46 27.92 1.31
N SER A 267 -3.32 28.48 0.44
CA SER A 267 -3.90 29.82 0.68
C SER A 267 -5.32 29.86 1.24
N GLY A 268 -5.99 28.71 1.45
CA GLY A 268 -7.44 28.70 1.71
C GLY A 268 -7.91 28.24 3.10
N ILE A 269 -7.08 27.55 3.89
CA ILE A 269 -7.50 26.93 5.16
C ILE A 269 -6.39 27.08 6.21
N GLU A 270 -5.96 28.31 6.46
CA GLU A 270 -5.09 28.66 7.60
C GLU A 270 -5.82 28.58 8.97
N GLY A 271 -7.12 28.24 9.01
CA GLY A 271 -7.95 28.45 10.20
C GLY A 271 -8.72 27.24 10.76
N ALA A 272 -8.38 26.00 10.38
CA ALA A 272 -9.07 24.81 10.90
C ALA A 272 -8.16 23.60 11.19
N THR A 273 -6.85 23.82 11.32
CA THR A 273 -5.89 22.76 11.65
C THR A 273 -5.69 22.69 13.14
N GLY A 274 -6.32 21.72 13.78
CA GLY A 274 -5.76 21.19 15.02
C GLY A 274 -4.31 20.77 14.78
N VAL A 275 -3.43 21.26 15.65
CA VAL A 275 -2.00 21.50 15.44
C VAL A 275 -1.16 20.21 15.30
N MET A 276 -1.38 19.43 14.24
CA MET A 276 -0.44 18.38 13.84
C MET A 276 0.49 18.92 12.76
N TYR A 277 1.60 19.49 13.21
CA TYR A 277 2.74 19.72 12.34
C TYR A 277 3.66 18.52 12.45
N ASN A 278 3.66 17.66 11.43
CA ASN A 278 4.73 16.69 11.32
C ASN A 278 6.01 17.44 11.00
N THR A 279 6.98 17.38 11.91
CA THR A 279 8.29 18.02 11.73
C THR A 279 9.14 17.27 10.70
N GLU A 280 8.86 16.00 10.47
CA GLU A 280 9.55 15.19 9.48
C GLU A 280 8.75 15.13 8.17
N PRO A 281 9.37 15.39 7.01
CA PRO A 281 8.69 15.22 5.74
C PRO A 281 8.35 13.74 5.57
N LEU A 282 7.08 13.45 5.30
CA LEU A 282 6.69 12.10 4.89
C LEU A 282 7.48 11.72 3.62
N PRO A 283 7.86 10.44 3.46
CA PRO A 283 8.59 9.99 2.28
C PRO A 283 7.84 10.46 1.05
N PRO A 284 8.47 11.20 0.13
CA PRO A 284 7.75 11.61 -1.05
C PRO A 284 7.30 10.33 -1.77
N PHE A 285 6.04 10.29 -2.22
CA PHE A 285 5.46 9.24 -3.07
C PHE A 285 4.95 7.98 -2.35
N TRP A 286 3.67 8.00 -1.97
CA TRP A 286 2.92 6.86 -1.44
C TRP A 286 1.73 6.47 -2.34
N THR A 287 1.32 5.20 -2.27
CA THR A 287 0.06 4.68 -2.84
C THR A 287 -1.01 4.54 -1.77
N ALA A 288 -0.60 4.21 -0.54
CA ALA A 288 -1.43 4.21 0.64
C ALA A 288 -0.66 4.85 1.79
N LEU A 289 -1.38 5.56 2.66
CA LEU A 289 -0.85 6.18 3.85
C LEU A 289 -1.74 5.77 5.00
N ASN A 290 -1.17 4.96 5.88
CA ASN A 290 -1.81 4.60 7.13
C ASN A 290 -1.04 5.28 8.26
N MET A 291 -1.74 5.84 9.24
CA MET A 291 -1.11 6.48 10.39
C MET A 291 -1.63 5.88 11.67
N THR A 292 -0.75 5.49 12.57
CA THR A 292 -1.09 5.20 13.96
C THR A 292 -0.68 6.38 14.81
N MET A 293 -1.57 6.88 15.67
CA MET A 293 -1.27 8.00 16.56
C MET A 293 -1.90 7.78 17.91
N GLU A 294 -1.21 8.17 18.98
CA GLU A 294 -1.77 8.18 20.33
C GLU A 294 -2.43 9.54 20.61
N GLN A 295 -3.74 9.56 20.78
CA GLN A 295 -4.50 10.78 21.00
C GLN A 295 -5.34 10.73 22.27
N GLN A 296 -5.50 11.88 22.91
CA GLN A 296 -6.43 12.07 24.01
C GLN A 296 -7.84 12.38 23.49
N GLY A 297 -8.83 11.70 24.04
CA GLY A 297 -10.24 12.00 23.85
C GLY A 297 -10.99 11.96 25.19
N VAL A 298 -12.24 12.45 25.18
CA VAL A 298 -13.15 12.31 26.32
C VAL A 298 -14.25 11.34 25.93
N SER A 299 -14.51 10.36 26.78
CA SER A 299 -15.66 9.44 26.65
C SER A 299 -16.55 9.50 27.87
N GLY A 300 -17.82 9.16 27.71
CA GLY A 300 -18.76 9.05 28.82
C GLY A 300 -18.82 7.62 29.33
N ALA A 301 -18.43 7.38 30.59
CA ALA A 301 -18.85 6.16 31.28
C ALA A 301 -20.31 6.36 31.71
N VAL A 302 -21.23 5.93 30.84
CA VAL A 302 -22.67 6.06 31.04
C VAL A 302 -23.27 4.72 31.44
N SER A 303 -24.03 4.70 32.53
CA SER A 303 -24.83 3.54 32.92
C SER A 303 -26.27 3.95 33.14
N CYS A 304 -27.19 3.37 32.37
CA CYS A 304 -28.61 3.67 32.44
C CYS A 304 -29.39 2.49 33.06
N ARG A 305 -30.39 2.83 33.85
CA ARG A 305 -31.35 1.89 34.44
C ARG A 305 -32.77 2.42 34.31
N SER A 306 -33.72 1.54 34.07
CA SER A 306 -35.15 1.89 34.20
C SER A 306 -35.55 1.86 35.67
N GLU A 307 -36.13 2.95 36.16
CA GLU A 307 -36.53 3.09 37.57
C GLU A 307 -37.89 3.80 37.68
N ILE A 308 -38.76 3.32 38.58
CA ILE A 308 -40.06 3.98 38.83
C ILE A 308 -39.80 5.09 39.84
N LEU A 309 -39.67 6.32 39.34
CA LEU A 309 -39.48 7.48 40.20
C LEU A 309 -40.83 8.03 40.69
N SER A 310 -40.85 8.51 41.93
CA SER A 310 -41.99 9.18 42.56
C SER A 310 -41.51 10.47 43.22
N SER A 311 -42.43 11.24 43.82
CA SER A 311 -42.04 12.42 44.61
C SER A 311 -41.24 12.07 45.87
N THR A 312 -41.17 10.80 46.25
CA THR A 312 -40.45 10.30 47.44
C THR A 312 -39.22 9.46 47.09
N SER A 313 -38.94 9.19 45.82
CA SER A 313 -37.71 8.49 45.40
C SER A 313 -36.51 9.44 45.47
N THR A 314 -35.31 8.87 45.43
CA THR A 314 -34.03 9.61 45.36
C THR A 314 -33.25 9.08 44.16
N PRO A 315 -33.18 9.83 43.03
CA PRO A 315 -33.76 11.16 42.83
C PRO A 315 -35.29 11.16 42.76
N SER A 316 -35.93 12.27 43.13
CA SER A 316 -37.40 12.39 43.04
C SER A 316 -37.83 12.87 41.66
N LEU A 317 -39.01 12.51 41.21
CA LEU A 317 -39.58 13.01 39.96
C LEU A 317 -41.03 13.48 40.20
N LEU A 318 -41.29 14.72 39.84
CA LEU A 318 -42.62 15.32 39.86
C LEU A 318 -42.93 15.91 38.48
N VAL A 319 -43.91 15.30 37.80
CA VAL A 319 -44.39 15.76 36.50
C VAL A 319 -45.79 16.35 36.68
N VAL A 320 -45.92 17.65 36.43
CA VAL A 320 -47.19 18.38 36.55
C VAL A 320 -47.56 18.98 35.20
N THR A 321 -48.64 18.46 34.60
CA THR A 321 -49.20 18.99 33.36
C THR A 321 -50.40 19.88 33.68
N GLN A 322 -50.36 21.14 33.26
CA GLN A 322 -51.43 22.11 33.46
C GLN A 322 -51.95 22.59 32.10
N PRO A 323 -53.27 22.66 31.89
CA PRO A 323 -53.82 23.26 30.68
C PRO A 323 -53.51 24.76 30.66
N PHE A 324 -53.03 25.24 29.52
CA PHE A 324 -52.72 26.65 29.29
C PHE A 324 -53.46 27.15 28.03
N PRO A 325 -54.45 28.06 28.18
CA PRO A 325 -55.17 28.59 27.04
C PRO A 325 -54.28 29.57 26.25
N LEU A 326 -53.91 29.20 25.03
CA LEU A 326 -53.16 30.05 24.11
C LEU A 326 -54.14 30.77 23.17
N THR A 327 -54.15 32.10 23.18
CA THR A 327 -55.01 32.89 22.27
C THR A 327 -54.18 33.38 21.09
N VAL A 328 -54.40 32.83 19.90
CA VAL A 328 -53.71 33.22 18.65
C VAL A 328 -54.75 33.68 17.64
N GLY A 329 -54.67 34.94 17.22
CA GLY A 329 -55.59 35.50 16.21
C GLY A 329 -57.07 35.55 16.63
N GLY A 330 -57.35 35.57 17.94
CA GLY A 330 -58.72 35.57 18.48
C GLY A 330 -59.33 34.17 18.67
N SER A 331 -58.65 33.12 18.22
CA SER A 331 -59.00 31.72 18.53
C SER A 331 -58.27 31.26 19.79
N VAL A 332 -58.99 30.58 20.70
CA VAL A 332 -58.41 29.96 21.90
C VAL A 332 -58.06 28.52 21.59
N TYR A 333 -56.78 28.19 21.72
CA TYR A 333 -56.25 26.83 21.62
C TYR A 333 -55.96 26.31 23.03
N ASN A 334 -56.36 25.08 23.30
CA ASN A 334 -56.01 24.41 24.55
C ASN A 334 -54.64 23.77 24.36
N ASP A 335 -53.59 24.47 24.80
CA ASP A 335 -52.26 23.88 24.93
C ASP A 335 -52.06 23.37 26.36
N SER A 336 -50.97 22.62 26.59
CA SER A 336 -50.59 22.20 27.93
C SER A 336 -49.14 22.54 28.22
N ILE A 337 -48.91 23.08 29.41
CA ILE A 337 -47.57 23.29 29.94
C ILE A 337 -47.27 22.12 30.87
N THR A 338 -46.21 21.37 30.56
CA THR A 338 -45.72 20.30 31.41
C THR A 338 -44.47 20.77 32.14
N ASN A 339 -44.56 20.84 33.46
CA ASN A 339 -43.44 21.10 34.36
C ASN A 339 -42.90 19.77 34.85
N VAL A 340 -41.68 19.44 34.45
CA VAL A 340 -40.95 18.28 34.91
C VAL A 340 -39.94 18.77 35.92
N SER A 341 -40.05 18.33 37.17
CA SER A 341 -39.17 18.73 38.25
C SER A 341 -38.58 17.52 38.96
N SER A 342 -37.32 17.63 39.37
CA SER A 342 -36.63 16.58 40.12
C SER A 342 -35.83 17.16 41.26
N SER A 343 -35.89 16.52 42.42
CA SER A 343 -34.97 16.77 43.52
C SER A 343 -33.86 15.74 43.51
N CYS A 344 -32.64 16.21 43.34
CA CYS A 344 -31.44 15.38 43.30
C CYS A 344 -30.86 15.14 44.70
N ASP A 345 -29.92 14.20 44.82
CA ASP A 345 -29.13 13.94 46.03
C ASP A 345 -28.26 15.16 46.36
N GLY A 346 -28.84 16.07 47.15
CA GLY A 346 -28.24 17.37 47.44
C GLY A 346 -29.23 18.51 47.55
N GLY A 347 -30.51 18.33 47.19
CA GLY A 347 -31.55 19.35 47.41
C GLY A 347 -31.76 20.34 46.28
N THR A 348 -30.95 20.32 45.22
CA THR A 348 -31.21 21.09 44.00
C THR A 348 -32.45 20.57 43.30
N ILE A 349 -33.42 21.46 43.13
CA ILE A 349 -34.61 21.20 42.32
C ILE A 349 -34.32 21.69 40.92
N GLU A 350 -34.14 20.77 39.98
CA GLU A 350 -34.15 21.10 38.57
C GLU A 350 -35.60 21.11 38.07
N THR A 351 -35.98 22.13 37.30
CA THR A 351 -37.31 22.20 36.68
C THR A 351 -37.18 22.59 35.22
N VAL A 352 -37.74 21.77 34.35
CA VAL A 352 -37.87 22.03 32.92
C VAL A 352 -39.34 22.25 32.60
N THR A 353 -39.65 23.39 31.99
CA THR A 353 -40.99 23.76 31.56
C THR A 353 -41.09 23.58 30.05
N LEU A 354 -42.00 22.72 29.58
CA LEU A 354 -42.19 22.42 28.16
C LEU A 354 -43.63 22.74 27.75
N SER A 355 -43.81 23.49 26.64
CA SER A 355 -45.13 23.70 26.01
C SER A 355 -45.39 22.58 25.02
N THR A 356 -46.49 21.85 25.17
CA THR A 356 -46.68 20.62 24.39
C THR A 356 -48.15 20.31 24.11
N SER A 357 -48.41 19.79 22.92
CA SER A 357 -49.72 19.31 22.49
C SER A 357 -49.93 17.79 22.69
N GLY A 358 -49.13 17.13 23.55
CA GLY A 358 -49.37 15.75 23.99
C GLY A 358 -48.18 14.78 24.01
N ASN A 359 -47.07 15.05 23.30
CA ASN A 359 -45.85 14.26 23.43
C ASN A 359 -44.73 15.12 24.02
N VAL A 360 -44.27 14.73 25.20
CA VAL A 360 -43.27 15.47 25.95
C VAL A 360 -42.08 14.56 26.16
N PHE A 361 -40.88 15.05 25.91
CA PHE A 361 -39.67 14.38 26.36
C PHE A 361 -38.80 15.37 27.12
N SER A 362 -38.37 14.96 28.31
CA SER A 362 -37.58 15.80 29.19
C SER A 362 -36.39 15.02 29.72
N ALA A 363 -35.26 15.71 29.80
CA ALA A 363 -34.05 15.26 30.44
C ALA A 363 -33.68 16.25 31.54
N LEU A 364 -33.57 15.78 32.78
CA LEU A 364 -33.10 16.54 33.94
C LEU A 364 -31.68 16.09 34.27
N PHE A 365 -30.79 17.00 34.64
CA PHE A 365 -29.37 16.74 34.84
C PHE A 365 -28.92 17.09 36.26
N CYS A 366 -29.03 16.13 37.16
CA CYS A 366 -28.64 16.30 38.55
C CYS A 366 -27.12 16.40 38.71
N GLY A 367 -26.64 17.57 39.12
CA GLY A 367 -25.32 17.78 39.73
C GLY A 367 -25.39 17.86 41.26
N LYS A 368 -24.23 17.89 41.93
CA LYS A 368 -24.15 18.12 43.38
C LYS A 368 -24.40 19.60 43.69
N GLU A 369 -25.26 19.90 44.66
CA GLU A 369 -25.66 21.27 44.99
C GLU A 369 -24.47 22.21 45.23
N GLY A 370 -24.43 23.34 44.51
CA GLY A 370 -23.44 24.41 44.71
C GLY A 370 -22.00 24.07 44.32
N SER A 371 -21.73 22.89 43.75
CA SER A 371 -20.40 22.48 43.32
C SER A 371 -20.45 21.78 41.97
N LEU A 372 -19.52 22.12 41.08
CA LEU A 372 -19.25 21.32 39.90
C LEU A 372 -19.01 19.86 40.34
N SER A 373 -19.68 18.91 39.67
CA SER A 373 -19.54 17.48 39.96
C SER A 373 -18.76 16.80 38.85
N GLU A 374 -17.99 15.77 39.17
CA GLU A 374 -17.38 14.90 38.15
C GLU A 374 -18.42 13.91 37.59
N ASN A 375 -19.42 13.57 38.40
CA ASN A 375 -20.49 12.62 38.08
C ASN A 375 -21.85 13.30 38.08
N TYR A 376 -22.67 12.99 37.08
CA TYR A 376 -24.02 13.53 36.92
C TYR A 376 -25.03 12.39 36.84
N THR A 377 -26.21 12.60 37.41
CA THR A 377 -27.33 11.67 37.24
C THR A 377 -28.38 12.34 36.36
N THR A 378 -28.64 11.76 35.20
CA THR A 378 -29.62 12.24 34.25
C THR A 378 -30.91 11.44 34.37
N ILE A 379 -32.04 12.13 34.38
CA ILE A 379 -33.36 11.52 34.45
C ILE A 379 -34.08 11.82 33.16
N LEU A 380 -34.34 10.78 32.36
CA LEU A 380 -35.02 10.84 31.09
C LEU A 380 -36.47 10.37 31.28
N THR A 381 -37.43 11.24 31.00
CA THR A 381 -38.86 10.93 31.13
C THR A 381 -39.64 11.40 29.92
N GLY A 382 -40.62 10.60 29.52
CA GLY A 382 -41.47 10.86 28.37
C GLY A 382 -42.96 10.75 28.68
N GLN A 383 -43.77 11.50 27.93
CA GLN A 383 -45.24 11.38 27.88
C GLN A 383 -45.70 11.17 26.43
N GLY A 384 -46.92 10.65 26.25
CA GLY A 384 -47.50 10.41 24.93
C GLY A 384 -46.77 9.28 24.20
N THR A 385 -46.27 9.53 22.99
CA THR A 385 -45.50 8.56 22.20
C THR A 385 -44.16 8.16 22.84
N TYR A 386 -43.66 8.97 23.78
CA TYR A 386 -42.45 8.67 24.56
C TYR A 386 -42.76 8.03 25.91
N ALA A 387 -44.02 7.66 26.18
CA ALA A 387 -44.38 6.87 27.34
C ALA A 387 -43.91 5.42 27.13
N TRP A 388 -42.69 5.13 27.56
CA TRP A 388 -42.09 3.81 27.43
C TRP A 388 -42.76 2.79 28.35
N PRO A 389 -42.76 1.48 27.99
CA PRO A 389 -43.42 0.43 28.77
C PRO A 389 -42.79 0.21 30.15
N TYR A 390 -41.55 0.65 30.33
CA TYR A 390 -40.85 0.73 31.59
C TYR A 390 -40.59 2.20 31.87
N SER A 391 -40.77 2.55 33.13
CA SER A 391 -40.66 3.88 33.71
C SER A 391 -39.43 4.70 33.30
N THR A 392 -39.39 5.93 33.78
CA THR A 392 -38.26 6.86 33.73
C THR A 392 -36.89 6.17 33.72
N ILE A 393 -36.00 6.63 32.84
CA ILE A 393 -34.64 6.11 32.73
C ILE A 393 -33.71 7.02 33.50
N VAL A 394 -32.92 6.44 34.39
CA VAL A 394 -31.92 7.15 35.17
C VAL A 394 -30.55 6.72 34.66
N CYS A 395 -29.76 7.67 34.18
CA CYS A 395 -28.43 7.45 33.63
C CYS A 395 -27.39 8.14 34.52
N ASP A 396 -26.44 7.39 35.05
CA ASP A 396 -25.27 7.94 35.71
C ASP A 396 -24.19 8.18 34.66
N ILE A 397 -23.73 9.42 34.55
CA ILE A 397 -22.76 9.91 33.58
C ILE A 397 -21.48 10.29 34.32
N SER A 398 -20.38 9.63 33.98
CA SER A 398 -19.05 9.96 34.46
C SER A 398 -18.10 10.15 33.27
N PRO A 399 -17.88 11.39 32.80
CA PRO A 399 -16.95 11.63 31.70
C PRO A 399 -15.51 11.30 32.14
N GLN A 400 -14.74 10.73 31.22
CA GLN A 400 -13.38 10.25 31.47
C GLN A 400 -12.48 10.64 30.29
N ILE A 401 -11.28 11.07 30.62
CA ILE A 401 -10.20 11.32 29.66
C ILE A 401 -9.50 9.98 29.42
N GLN A 402 -9.41 9.58 28.17
CA GLN A 402 -8.68 8.39 27.78
C GLN A 402 -7.71 8.69 26.63
N THR A 403 -6.57 8.00 26.65
CA THR A 403 -5.63 8.01 25.53
C THR A 403 -5.86 6.75 24.71
N THR A 404 -6.05 6.89 23.40
CA THR A 404 -6.24 5.73 22.51
C THR A 404 -5.29 5.81 21.32
N ALA A 405 -4.79 4.66 20.88
CA ALA A 405 -4.06 4.54 19.63
C ALA A 405 -5.08 4.43 18.48
N THR A 406 -5.13 5.45 17.63
CA THR A 406 -6.02 5.51 16.48
C THR A 406 -5.28 5.18 15.19
N LEU A 407 -5.85 4.27 14.39
CA LEU A 407 -5.39 3.98 13.04
C LEU A 407 -6.22 4.76 12.01
N TYR A 408 -5.55 5.60 11.25
CA TYR A 408 -6.10 6.33 10.11
C TYR A 408 -5.66 5.62 8.83
N GLU A 409 -6.61 5.05 8.07
CA GLU A 409 -6.34 4.42 6.78
C GLU A 409 -6.78 5.34 5.61
N SER A 410 -6.11 5.21 4.45
CA SER A 410 -6.45 5.90 3.20
C SER A 410 -6.80 4.86 2.12
N PRO A 411 -7.80 5.07 1.23
CA PRO A 411 -8.45 6.34 0.85
C PRO A 411 -9.86 6.56 1.43
N GLY A 412 -10.38 5.61 2.19
CA GLY A 412 -11.62 5.80 2.95
C GLY A 412 -11.22 6.25 4.34
N TYR A 413 -11.70 7.42 4.77
CA TYR A 413 -11.60 7.96 6.13
C TYR A 413 -12.26 7.05 7.18
N ILE A 414 -12.04 5.74 7.10
CA ILE A 414 -12.63 4.70 7.91
C ILE A 414 -11.60 4.44 9.00
N TRP A 415 -11.96 4.92 10.17
CA TRP A 415 -11.17 4.81 11.38
C TRP A 415 -11.45 3.45 11.99
N THR A 416 -10.40 2.68 12.28
CA THR A 416 -10.53 1.51 13.15
C THR A 416 -9.82 1.82 14.45
N LYS A 417 -10.59 1.78 15.55
CA LYS A 417 -10.04 1.90 16.90
C LYS A 417 -9.08 0.73 17.11
N PHE A 418 -7.82 1.02 17.43
CA PHE A 418 -6.93 0.02 18.01
C PHE A 418 -7.11 0.03 19.53
N ASP A 419 -6.90 -1.13 20.16
CA ASP A 419 -7.13 -1.37 21.58
C ASP A 419 -6.74 -0.19 22.49
N HIS A 420 -7.51 -0.05 23.57
CA HIS A 420 -7.30 0.93 24.63
C HIS A 420 -5.82 0.98 25.03
N SER A 421 -5.28 2.19 25.21
CA SER A 421 -3.97 2.36 25.87
C SER A 421 -3.94 1.54 27.16
N ALA A 422 -2.76 1.02 27.52
CA ALA A 422 -2.56 0.36 28.82
C ALA A 422 -2.84 1.31 30.01
N ASP A 423 -2.89 2.62 29.75
CA ASP A 423 -3.18 3.62 30.78
C ASP A 423 -4.66 3.60 31.18
N PRO A 424 -4.96 3.55 32.48
CA PRO A 424 -6.34 3.64 32.94
C PRO A 424 -6.96 4.98 32.56
N PRO A 425 -8.29 5.02 32.28
CA PRO A 425 -9.01 6.28 32.10
C PRO A 425 -8.83 7.17 33.34
N VAL A 426 -8.64 8.47 33.09
CA VAL A 426 -8.52 9.49 34.14
C VAL A 426 -9.85 10.24 34.23
N SER A 427 -10.35 10.50 35.44
CA SER A 427 -11.58 11.30 35.58
C SER A 427 -11.38 12.70 34.98
N THR A 428 -12.41 13.21 34.31
CA THR A 428 -12.41 14.62 33.87
C THR A 428 -12.55 15.54 35.07
N SER A 429 -12.09 16.79 34.93
CA SER A 429 -12.44 17.81 35.92
C SER A 429 -13.93 18.09 35.91
N ALA A 430 -14.43 18.54 37.05
CA ALA A 430 -15.82 18.92 37.21
C ALA A 430 -16.26 20.04 36.22
N ASN A 431 -15.33 20.90 35.79
CA ASN A 431 -15.57 21.90 34.73
C ASN A 431 -15.83 21.27 33.36
N ILE A 432 -15.00 20.30 32.95
CA ILE A 432 -15.20 19.58 31.68
C ILE A 432 -16.51 18.79 31.75
N SER A 433 -16.74 18.05 32.84
CA SER A 433 -17.98 17.29 33.02
C SER A 433 -19.21 18.19 32.93
N TYR A 434 -19.21 19.32 33.64
CA TYR A 434 -20.30 20.31 33.58
C TYR A 434 -20.56 20.80 32.16
N SER A 435 -19.53 21.22 31.43
CA SER A 435 -19.68 21.70 30.06
C SER A 435 -20.27 20.66 29.12
N LEU A 436 -19.81 19.41 29.21
CA LEU A 436 -20.30 18.30 28.38
C LEU A 436 -21.76 17.94 28.72
N VAL A 437 -22.09 17.87 30.00
CA VAL A 437 -23.45 17.55 30.46
C VAL A 437 -24.42 18.70 30.15
N ASN A 438 -23.99 19.95 30.31
CA ASN A 438 -24.78 21.11 29.94
C ASN A 438 -25.04 21.15 28.41
N ALA A 439 -24.04 20.80 27.60
CA ALA A 439 -24.22 20.65 26.15
C ALA A 439 -25.32 19.65 25.79
N LEU A 440 -25.29 18.52 26.49
CA LEU A 440 -26.27 17.47 26.35
C LEU A 440 -27.66 17.97 26.78
N ALA A 441 -27.78 18.66 27.91
CA ALA A 441 -29.02 19.29 28.36
C ALA A 441 -29.61 20.24 27.32
N TRP A 442 -28.77 21.08 26.71
CA TRP A 442 -29.18 21.95 25.61
C TRP A 442 -29.66 21.17 24.39
N ALA A 443 -29.00 20.05 24.04
CA ALA A 443 -29.43 19.21 22.92
C ALA A 443 -30.83 18.61 23.15
N PHE A 444 -31.11 18.15 24.38
CA PHE A 444 -32.44 17.64 24.76
C PHE A 444 -33.51 18.73 24.76
N LEU A 445 -33.19 19.90 25.34
CA LEU A 445 -34.11 21.03 25.44
C LEU A 445 -34.46 21.61 24.06
N TYR A 446 -33.45 21.89 23.23
CA TYR A 446 -33.67 22.41 21.87
C TYR A 446 -34.15 21.35 20.88
N GLY A 447 -34.03 20.07 21.23
CA GLY A 447 -34.62 18.97 20.45
C GLY A 447 -36.15 18.91 20.57
N GLN A 448 -36.73 19.54 21.60
CA GLN A 448 -38.17 19.55 21.82
C GLN A 448 -38.87 20.56 20.91
N THR A 449 -39.90 20.09 20.22
CA THR A 449 -40.90 20.88 19.48
C THR A 449 -42.26 20.76 20.18
N GLU A 450 -43.29 21.45 19.71
CA GLU A 450 -44.64 21.37 20.32
C GLU A 450 -45.21 19.94 20.34
N THR A 451 -44.83 19.09 19.39
CA THR A 451 -45.45 17.77 19.17
C THR A 451 -44.50 16.60 19.29
N ARG A 452 -43.18 16.83 19.23
CA ARG A 452 -42.14 15.79 19.13
C ARG A 452 -40.81 16.25 19.68
N ASN A 453 -39.92 15.31 19.97
CA ASN A 453 -38.53 15.56 20.32
C ASN A 453 -37.60 14.79 19.39
N SER A 454 -36.68 15.49 18.71
CA SER A 454 -35.81 14.88 17.70
C SER A 454 -34.84 13.85 18.29
N VAL A 455 -34.41 14.03 19.54
CA VAL A 455 -33.54 13.09 20.25
C VAL A 455 -34.32 11.82 20.60
N ALA A 456 -35.50 11.97 21.19
CA ALA A 456 -36.34 10.82 21.53
C ALA A 456 -36.81 10.06 20.29
N ASP A 457 -37.17 10.77 19.22
CA ASP A 457 -37.56 10.18 17.93
C ASP A 457 -36.42 9.35 17.33
N ALA A 458 -35.19 9.85 17.40
CA ALA A 458 -34.01 9.13 16.94
C ALA A 458 -33.82 7.82 17.71
N VAL A 459 -33.79 7.88 19.04
CA VAL A 459 -33.63 6.69 19.90
C VAL A 459 -34.80 5.71 19.73
N GLN A 460 -36.03 6.22 19.69
CA GLN A 460 -37.23 5.42 19.44
C GLN A 460 -37.16 4.72 18.09
N SER A 461 -36.70 5.40 17.04
CA SER A 461 -36.59 4.83 15.70
C SER A 461 -35.62 3.64 15.66
N ILE A 462 -34.49 3.74 16.37
CA ILE A 462 -33.49 2.67 16.48
C ILE A 462 -34.10 1.48 17.22
N TYR A 463 -34.79 1.75 18.33
CA TYR A 463 -35.47 0.71 19.09
C TYR A 463 -36.55 -0.02 18.26
N THR A 464 -37.37 0.72 17.51
CA THR A 464 -38.44 0.12 16.69
C THR A 464 -37.95 -0.61 15.45
N ASN A 465 -36.79 -0.23 14.90
CA ASN A 465 -36.24 -0.78 13.65
C ASN A 465 -35.15 -1.84 13.87
N GLN A 466 -35.10 -2.48 15.04
CA GLN A 466 -34.11 -3.53 15.30
C GLN A 466 -34.29 -4.69 14.30
N ALA A 467 -33.24 -4.98 13.53
CA ALA A 467 -33.27 -5.93 12.41
C ALA A 467 -33.55 -7.38 12.83
N ASN A 468 -33.26 -7.72 14.10
CA ASN A 468 -33.49 -9.05 14.64
C ASN A 468 -34.52 -8.99 15.78
N PRO A 469 -35.76 -9.46 15.57
CA PRO A 469 -36.80 -9.44 16.60
C PRO A 469 -36.46 -10.30 17.83
N ASN A 470 -35.46 -11.18 17.73
CA ASN A 470 -35.02 -12.05 18.84
C ASN A 470 -33.85 -11.46 19.64
N SER A 471 -33.26 -10.35 19.20
CA SER A 471 -32.16 -9.65 19.87
C SER A 471 -32.62 -8.26 20.25
N THR A 472 -33.54 -8.17 21.21
CA THR A 472 -34.01 -6.87 21.71
C THR A 472 -32.90 -6.23 22.52
N VAL A 473 -32.19 -5.26 21.94
CA VAL A 473 -31.24 -4.43 22.70
C VAL A 473 -32.07 -3.64 23.72
N PRO A 474 -31.77 -3.75 25.04
CA PRO A 474 -32.49 -3.01 26.07
C PRO A 474 -32.46 -1.52 25.79
N TYR A 475 -33.55 -0.82 26.10
CA TYR A 475 -33.70 0.59 25.79
C TYR A 475 -32.65 1.45 26.53
N GLU A 476 -32.29 1.02 27.74
CA GLU A 476 -31.20 1.58 28.56
C GLU A 476 -29.87 1.56 27.80
N LYS A 477 -29.55 0.47 27.09
CA LYS A 477 -28.30 0.34 26.33
C LYS A 477 -28.24 1.28 25.13
N ILE A 478 -29.39 1.56 24.51
CA ILE A 478 -29.47 2.53 23.41
C ILE A 478 -29.23 3.95 23.94
N TRP A 479 -29.78 4.28 25.12
CA TRP A 479 -29.54 5.56 25.78
C TRP A 479 -28.10 5.72 26.27
N GLU A 480 -27.51 4.67 26.84
CA GLU A 480 -26.09 4.66 27.21
C GLU A 480 -25.23 5.03 25.99
N ALA A 481 -25.37 4.29 24.88
CA ALA A 481 -24.62 4.55 23.65
C ALA A 481 -24.87 5.95 23.07
N TYR A 482 -26.13 6.42 23.08
CA TYR A 482 -26.46 7.76 22.58
C TYR A 482 -25.80 8.86 23.42
N ILE A 483 -25.91 8.78 24.74
CA ILE A 483 -25.35 9.78 25.65
C ILE A 483 -23.83 9.75 25.59
N THR A 484 -23.21 8.57 25.57
CA THR A 484 -21.76 8.41 25.38
C THR A 484 -21.32 9.07 24.08
N GLY A 485 -21.95 8.74 22.94
CA GLY A 485 -21.63 9.33 21.65
C GLY A 485 -21.79 10.86 21.60
N MET A 486 -22.80 11.41 22.28
CA MET A 486 -22.99 12.85 22.38
C MET A 486 -21.87 13.53 23.18
N ILE A 487 -21.46 12.93 24.30
CA ILE A 487 -20.33 13.44 25.12
C ILE A 487 -19.05 13.45 24.28
N GLU A 488 -18.78 12.35 23.58
CA GLU A 488 -17.61 12.21 22.70
C GLU A 488 -17.63 13.23 21.55
N PHE A 489 -18.80 13.43 20.93
CA PHE A 489 -18.98 14.42 19.87
C PHE A 489 -18.71 15.84 20.37
N VAL A 490 -19.31 16.23 21.49
CA VAL A 490 -19.17 17.59 22.04
C VAL A 490 -17.73 17.86 22.47
N ALA A 491 -17.08 16.90 23.11
CA ALA A 491 -15.68 17.00 23.49
C ALA A 491 -14.78 17.17 22.25
N THR A 492 -15.02 16.37 21.21
CA THR A 492 -14.31 16.47 19.93
C THR A 492 -14.50 17.83 19.28
N ALA A 493 -15.75 18.32 19.21
CA ALA A 493 -16.06 19.63 18.63
C ALA A 493 -15.38 20.78 19.40
N SER A 494 -15.36 20.70 20.73
CA SER A 494 -14.68 21.67 21.60
C SER A 494 -13.17 21.67 21.36
N LYS A 495 -12.57 20.47 21.24
CA LYS A 495 -11.15 20.31 20.91
C LYS A 495 -10.82 20.89 19.54
N ILE A 496 -11.65 20.64 18.52
CA ILE A 496 -11.49 21.22 17.17
C ILE A 496 -11.54 22.75 17.24
N TYR A 497 -12.54 23.31 17.93
CA TYR A 497 -12.71 24.75 18.05
C TYR A 497 -11.48 25.41 18.70
N LEU A 498 -11.03 24.87 19.83
CA LEU A 498 -9.83 25.32 20.53
C LEU A 498 -8.58 25.23 19.65
N ALA A 499 -8.46 24.14 18.88
CA ALA A 499 -7.27 23.88 18.08
C ALA A 499 -7.25 24.68 16.75
N SER A 500 -8.41 25.16 16.29
CA SER A 500 -8.55 25.85 15.00
C SER A 500 -7.81 27.20 14.93
N GLY A 501 -7.38 27.77 16.05
CA GLY A 501 -6.64 29.04 16.10
C GLY A 501 -7.44 30.25 15.60
N ASN A 502 -8.67 30.06 15.11
CA ASN A 502 -9.53 31.09 14.52
C ASN A 502 -10.13 32.05 15.56
N ASN A 503 -9.67 31.96 16.81
CA ASN A 503 -9.78 33.03 17.79
C ASN A 503 -8.84 34.16 17.35
N THR A 504 -9.35 35.01 16.47
CA THR A 504 -8.78 36.29 16.03
C THR A 504 -8.50 37.29 17.16
N ASP A 505 -8.76 36.91 18.42
CA ASP A 505 -8.44 37.68 19.60
C ASP A 505 -7.32 36.99 20.42
N PRO A 506 -6.04 37.27 20.12
CA PRO A 506 -4.89 36.74 20.86
C PRO A 506 -4.87 37.15 22.34
N THR A 507 -5.76 38.06 22.77
CA THR A 507 -5.90 38.45 24.17
C THR A 507 -6.80 37.51 24.98
N ARG A 508 -7.67 36.72 24.33
CA ARG A 508 -8.63 35.84 25.03
C ARG A 508 -8.15 34.41 25.22
N PHE A 509 -7.34 33.93 24.29
CA PHE A 509 -6.59 32.70 24.43
C PHE A 509 -5.18 33.01 23.92
N PRO A 510 -4.27 33.49 24.80
CA PRO A 510 -2.90 33.73 24.38
C PRO A 510 -2.40 32.44 23.77
N ILE A 511 -2.07 32.53 22.47
CA ILE A 511 -1.49 31.50 21.60
C ILE A 511 -1.14 30.25 22.41
N VAL A 512 -2.06 29.29 22.40
CA VAL A 512 -2.05 28.00 23.11
C VAL A 512 -0.80 27.84 23.96
N ALA A 513 -0.86 28.34 25.21
CA ALA A 513 0.29 28.32 26.10
C ALA A 513 0.85 26.89 26.20
N ASP A 514 2.18 26.76 26.30
CA ASP A 514 2.85 25.45 26.20
C ASP A 514 2.39 24.45 27.28
N ASP A 515 1.70 24.91 28.33
CA ASP A 515 1.12 24.13 29.41
C ASP A 515 -0.27 23.53 29.11
N ILE A 516 -0.95 23.93 28.03
CA ILE A 516 -2.25 23.37 27.61
C ILE A 516 -2.14 22.41 26.42
N VAL A 517 -0.93 22.07 26.02
CA VAL A 517 -0.63 21.16 24.89
C VAL A 517 0.36 20.09 25.30
N ARG A 518 0.13 18.88 24.80
CA ARG A 518 1.02 17.74 24.97
C ARG A 518 1.56 17.25 23.62
N PRO A 519 2.76 16.66 23.59
CA PRO A 519 3.28 16.04 22.38
C PRO A 519 2.48 14.78 22.01
N ILE A 520 2.16 14.62 20.73
CA ILE A 520 1.65 13.37 20.16
C ILE A 520 2.78 12.64 19.47
N ARG A 521 2.78 11.31 19.60
CA ARG A 521 3.64 10.41 18.85
C ARG A 521 2.80 9.43 18.05
N GLY A 522 3.30 9.09 16.88
CA GLY A 522 2.68 8.14 15.98
C GLY A 522 3.66 7.60 14.96
N ASN A 523 3.19 6.69 14.11
CA ASN A 523 3.92 6.19 12.96
C ASN A 523 3.04 6.29 11.70
N ALA A 524 3.56 6.94 10.67
CA ALA A 524 3.01 6.88 9.32
C ALA A 524 3.64 5.69 8.59
N THR A 525 2.83 4.69 8.27
CA THR A 525 3.21 3.65 7.32
C THR A 525 2.74 4.05 5.94
N THR A 526 3.68 4.40 5.07
CA THR A 526 3.43 4.62 3.65
C THR A 526 3.77 3.36 2.87
N ALA A 527 2.84 2.92 2.02
CA ALA A 527 3.14 1.92 1.01
C ALA A 527 3.68 2.63 -0.25
N THR A 528 4.82 2.20 -0.76
CA THR A 528 5.38 2.66 -2.03
C THR A 528 5.90 1.47 -2.83
N MET A 529 6.18 1.66 -4.12
CA MET A 529 6.86 0.64 -4.93
C MET A 529 8.34 0.97 -5.04
N GLY A 530 9.20 -0.02 -4.96
CA GLY A 530 10.64 0.17 -5.08
C GLY A 530 11.41 -1.14 -4.99
N TRP A 531 12.70 -1.05 -4.68
CA TRP A 531 13.55 -2.21 -4.42
C TRP A 531 13.99 -2.23 -2.97
N GLU A 532 13.79 -3.37 -2.31
CA GLU A 532 14.22 -3.61 -0.93
C GLU A 532 15.36 -4.62 -0.91
N TYR A 533 16.39 -4.33 -0.12
CA TYR A 533 17.52 -5.23 0.03
C TYR A 533 17.11 -6.51 0.77
N SER A 534 17.34 -7.65 0.13
CA SER A 534 17.29 -8.96 0.77
C SER A 534 18.68 -9.59 0.79
N PRO A 535 19.15 -10.14 1.93
CA PRO A 535 20.42 -10.86 1.99
C PRO A 535 20.49 -12.04 1.01
N THR A 536 19.37 -12.72 0.76
CA THR A 536 19.29 -13.81 -0.22
C THR A 536 19.32 -13.32 -1.66
N GLY A 537 19.15 -12.00 -1.88
CA GLY A 537 19.22 -11.36 -3.19
C GLY A 537 20.57 -11.55 -3.89
N PHE A 538 21.66 -11.80 -3.17
CA PHE A 538 22.96 -12.10 -3.79
C PHE A 538 22.93 -13.40 -4.64
N LEU A 539 22.12 -14.39 -4.24
CA LEU A 539 22.00 -15.66 -4.98
C LEU A 539 21.45 -15.46 -6.40
N ILE A 540 20.66 -14.41 -6.59
CA ILE A 540 20.05 -14.01 -7.86
C ILE A 540 21.13 -13.61 -8.89
N LEU A 541 22.30 -13.14 -8.43
CA LEU A 541 23.40 -12.70 -9.29
C LEU A 541 24.29 -13.85 -9.79
N ILE A 542 24.23 -15.03 -9.17
CA ILE A 542 25.12 -16.15 -9.47
C ILE A 542 25.03 -16.59 -10.94
N PRO A 543 23.84 -16.81 -11.54
CA PRO A 543 23.74 -17.23 -12.94
C PRO A 543 24.30 -16.20 -13.92
N THR A 544 24.05 -14.92 -13.66
CA THR A 544 24.55 -13.80 -14.48
C THR A 544 26.07 -13.68 -14.37
N ALA A 545 26.60 -13.74 -13.15
CA ALA A 545 28.04 -13.72 -12.90
C ALA A 545 28.75 -14.91 -13.55
N PHE A 546 28.18 -16.12 -13.44
CA PHE A 546 28.72 -17.33 -14.05
C PHE A 546 28.92 -17.19 -15.56
N PHE A 547 27.87 -16.78 -16.29
CA PHE A 547 27.97 -16.58 -17.75
C PHE A 547 28.93 -15.46 -18.12
N ALA A 548 28.90 -14.33 -17.40
CA ALA A 548 29.79 -13.21 -17.68
C ALA A 548 31.25 -13.59 -17.48
N LEU A 549 31.61 -14.17 -16.34
CA LEU A 549 32.97 -14.55 -16.00
C LEU A 549 33.51 -15.62 -16.96
N ILE A 550 32.73 -16.68 -17.26
CA ILE A 550 33.17 -17.71 -18.20
C ILE A 550 33.34 -17.13 -19.61
N SER A 551 32.40 -16.32 -20.08
CA SER A 551 32.51 -15.67 -21.39
C SER A 551 33.78 -14.81 -21.50
N ILE A 552 34.09 -14.03 -20.45
CA ILE A 552 35.27 -13.18 -20.39
C ILE A 552 36.54 -14.04 -20.42
N VAL A 553 36.60 -15.11 -19.62
CA VAL A 553 37.75 -16.03 -19.61
C VAL A 553 37.97 -16.68 -20.97
N LEU A 554 36.90 -17.16 -21.62
CA LEU A 554 36.95 -17.76 -22.96
C LEU A 554 37.40 -16.74 -24.04
N ALA A 555 36.87 -15.52 -23.99
CA ALA A 555 37.27 -14.46 -24.90
C ALA A 555 38.74 -14.02 -24.69
N LEU A 556 39.20 -13.92 -23.44
CA LEU A 556 40.61 -13.65 -23.12
C LEU A 556 41.53 -14.77 -23.62
N GLN A 557 41.13 -16.02 -23.44
CA GLN A 557 41.87 -17.17 -23.96
C GLN A 557 41.97 -17.12 -25.49
N THR A 558 40.90 -16.73 -26.17
CA THR A 558 40.89 -16.52 -27.63
C THR A 558 41.89 -15.44 -28.04
N LEU A 559 41.89 -14.28 -27.37
CA LEU A 559 42.82 -13.17 -27.67
C LEU A 559 44.29 -13.57 -27.46
N ILE A 560 44.59 -14.27 -26.36
CA ILE A 560 45.95 -14.77 -26.08
C ILE A 560 46.40 -15.77 -27.15
N THR A 561 45.47 -16.60 -27.63
CA THR A 561 45.74 -17.63 -28.64
C THR A 561 45.98 -17.01 -30.02
N ASP A 562 45.16 -16.02 -30.42
CA ASP A 562 45.34 -15.28 -31.66
C ASP A 562 46.66 -14.50 -31.69
N TRP A 563 47.06 -13.92 -30.55
CA TRP A 563 48.36 -13.24 -30.43
C TRP A 563 49.56 -14.17 -30.68
N ARG A 564 49.40 -15.49 -30.47
CA ARG A 564 50.42 -16.50 -30.78
C ARG A 564 50.43 -16.94 -32.26
N GLY A 565 49.64 -16.30 -33.13
CA GLY A 565 49.68 -16.48 -34.58
C GLY A 565 48.97 -17.74 -35.10
N GLY A 566 48.17 -18.39 -34.27
CA GLY A 566 47.47 -19.63 -34.63
C GLY A 566 45.97 -19.44 -34.78
N TYR A 567 45.46 -18.49 -35.56
CA TYR A 567 44.01 -18.32 -35.77
C TYR A 567 43.62 -18.41 -37.24
N HIS A 568 42.81 -19.42 -37.59
CA HIS A 568 42.28 -19.58 -38.94
C HIS A 568 40.97 -18.79 -39.13
N ARG A 569 41.09 -17.62 -39.78
CA ARG A 569 40.01 -16.62 -39.90
C ARG A 569 38.77 -17.02 -40.72
N LYS A 570 38.81 -18.12 -41.47
CA LYS A 570 37.75 -18.52 -42.41
C LYS A 570 36.89 -19.69 -41.94
N PHE A 571 37.25 -20.33 -40.84
CA PHE A 571 36.53 -21.49 -40.34
C PHE A 571 35.44 -21.05 -39.37
N ASP A 572 34.17 -21.37 -39.69
CA ASP A 572 33.04 -21.18 -38.79
C ASP A 572 32.58 -22.53 -38.25
N PRO A 573 32.80 -22.82 -36.95
CA PRO A 573 32.47 -24.10 -36.36
C PRO A 573 30.95 -24.32 -36.26
N LYS A 574 30.13 -23.27 -36.44
CA LYS A 574 28.66 -23.39 -36.47
C LYS A 574 28.15 -23.84 -37.84
N SER A 575 28.91 -23.60 -38.91
CA SER A 575 28.48 -23.91 -40.27
C SER A 575 28.72 -25.40 -40.55
N PRO A 576 27.66 -26.21 -40.78
CA PRO A 576 27.84 -27.61 -41.17
C PRO A 576 28.67 -27.73 -42.44
N ALA A 577 28.55 -26.77 -43.37
CA ALA A 577 29.35 -26.72 -44.57
C ALA A 577 30.84 -26.51 -44.27
N SER A 578 31.19 -25.69 -43.27
CA SER A 578 32.61 -25.50 -42.87
C SER A 578 33.16 -26.74 -42.16
N LEU A 579 32.35 -27.40 -41.33
CA LEU A 579 32.71 -28.66 -40.68
C LEU A 579 32.92 -29.80 -41.70
N ILE A 580 31.97 -29.98 -42.63
CA ILE A 580 32.05 -30.97 -43.70
C ILE A 580 33.22 -30.66 -44.62
N ALA A 581 33.40 -29.39 -45.02
CA ALA A 581 34.52 -28.99 -45.86
C ALA A 581 35.86 -29.26 -45.16
N ALA A 582 36.01 -28.91 -43.88
CA ALA A 582 37.23 -29.19 -43.13
C ALA A 582 37.48 -30.70 -42.96
N ALA A 583 36.42 -31.50 -42.79
CA ALA A 583 36.50 -32.95 -42.69
C ALA A 583 36.83 -33.63 -44.03
N SER A 584 36.34 -33.09 -45.15
CA SER A 584 36.49 -33.70 -46.49
C SER A 584 37.82 -33.41 -47.17
N VAL A 585 38.63 -32.47 -46.66
CA VAL A 585 39.96 -32.17 -47.24
C VAL A 585 40.92 -33.38 -47.17
N GLY A 586 40.57 -34.43 -46.41
CA GLY A 586 41.31 -35.69 -46.42
C GLY A 586 42.45 -35.76 -45.42
N GLY A 587 42.61 -34.78 -44.53
CA GLY A 587 43.59 -34.82 -43.44
C GLY A 587 43.28 -35.83 -42.32
N MET A 588 42.14 -36.53 -42.41
CA MET A 588 41.70 -37.56 -41.45
C MET A 588 41.50 -38.94 -42.10
N THR A 589 41.97 -39.17 -43.33
CA THR A 589 41.76 -40.46 -44.04
C THR A 589 42.39 -41.64 -43.31
N GLU A 590 43.54 -41.43 -42.67
CA GLU A 590 44.23 -42.44 -41.86
C GLU A 590 43.69 -42.54 -40.43
N THR A 591 43.04 -41.48 -39.92
CA THR A 591 42.55 -41.41 -38.53
C THR A 591 41.41 -42.39 -38.25
N PHE A 592 40.61 -42.72 -39.27
CA PHE A 592 39.48 -43.63 -39.18
C PHE A 592 39.70 -44.96 -39.92
N SER A 593 40.89 -45.21 -40.47
CA SER A 593 41.17 -46.47 -41.15
C SER A 593 41.16 -47.63 -40.15
N GLY A 594 40.26 -48.60 -40.32
CA GLY A 594 40.11 -49.76 -39.44
C GLY A 594 39.03 -49.63 -38.37
N LEU A 595 38.34 -48.49 -38.26
CA LEU A 595 37.12 -48.36 -37.47
C LEU A 595 35.90 -48.82 -38.29
N GLU A 596 35.64 -50.13 -38.32
CA GLU A 596 34.32 -50.64 -38.75
C GLU A 596 33.26 -50.32 -37.67
N ASP A 597 31.98 -50.25 -38.05
CA ASP A 597 30.80 -49.65 -37.36
C ASP A 597 30.64 -49.88 -35.82
N ALA A 598 31.42 -50.75 -35.18
CA ALA A 598 31.35 -51.05 -33.76
C ALA A 598 32.10 -50.08 -32.82
N ASP A 599 33.03 -49.24 -33.30
CA ASP A 599 33.92 -48.44 -32.43
C ASP A 599 33.79 -46.91 -32.54
N ILE A 600 32.58 -46.39 -32.75
CA ILE A 600 32.27 -44.93 -32.71
C ILE A 600 32.85 -44.24 -31.45
N LYS A 601 32.97 -44.97 -30.34
CA LYS A 601 33.56 -44.48 -29.08
C LYS A 601 35.05 -44.17 -29.20
N GLU A 602 35.81 -44.98 -29.94
CA GLU A 602 37.25 -44.76 -30.12
C GLU A 602 37.51 -43.56 -31.03
N GLY A 603 36.67 -43.34 -32.05
CA GLY A 603 36.70 -42.14 -32.90
C GLY A 603 36.47 -40.84 -32.13
N ALA A 604 35.59 -40.85 -31.11
CA ALA A 604 35.24 -39.66 -30.33
C ALA A 604 36.39 -39.13 -29.44
N ASP A 605 37.37 -39.98 -29.10
CA ASP A 605 38.54 -39.62 -28.29
C ASP A 605 39.73 -39.11 -29.11
N LYS A 606 39.65 -39.16 -30.45
CA LYS A 606 40.68 -38.64 -31.35
C LYS A 606 40.82 -37.13 -31.21
N VAL A 607 42.07 -36.66 -31.22
CA VAL A 607 42.44 -35.25 -31.05
C VAL A 607 42.72 -34.64 -32.42
N ILE A 608 41.91 -33.65 -32.80
CA ILE A 608 41.98 -32.99 -34.11
C ILE A 608 42.39 -31.52 -33.99
N ARG A 609 43.02 -30.99 -35.03
CA ARG A 609 43.27 -29.55 -35.19
C ARG A 609 43.03 -29.14 -36.64
N LEU A 610 42.86 -27.84 -36.89
CA LEU A 610 42.90 -27.26 -38.22
C LEU A 610 44.37 -27.12 -38.65
N GLY A 611 44.69 -27.70 -39.80
CA GLY A 611 46.03 -27.69 -40.37
C GLY A 611 45.97 -27.63 -41.89
N ALA A 612 47.08 -27.22 -42.53
CA ALA A 612 47.20 -27.28 -43.98
C ALA A 612 47.33 -28.74 -44.42
N VAL A 613 46.41 -29.20 -45.27
CA VAL A 613 46.44 -30.56 -45.84
C VAL A 613 47.05 -30.53 -47.24
N SER A 614 46.75 -29.49 -48.02
CA SER A 614 47.34 -29.20 -49.32
C SER A 614 47.57 -27.69 -49.48
N GLN A 615 48.32 -27.25 -50.49
CA GLN A 615 48.71 -25.85 -50.65
C GLN A 615 47.49 -24.90 -50.65
N GLY A 616 47.32 -24.17 -49.55
CA GLY A 616 46.23 -23.20 -49.37
C GLY A 616 44.89 -23.77 -48.88
N VAL A 617 44.77 -25.09 -48.66
CA VAL A 617 43.56 -25.73 -48.14
C VAL A 617 43.77 -26.24 -46.72
N PHE A 618 42.93 -25.76 -45.81
CA PHE A 618 42.95 -26.15 -44.40
C PHE A 618 41.84 -27.15 -44.11
N GLY A 619 42.16 -28.22 -43.41
CA GLY A 619 41.22 -29.25 -42.97
C GLY A 619 41.56 -29.78 -41.58
N PHE A 620 40.77 -30.72 -41.09
CA PHE A 620 41.09 -31.41 -39.84
C PHE A 620 42.27 -32.35 -40.04
N VAL A 621 43.23 -32.29 -39.13
CA VAL A 621 44.43 -33.13 -39.08
C VAL A 621 44.56 -33.70 -37.67
N GLU A 622 44.86 -35.00 -37.56
CA GLU A 622 45.10 -35.65 -36.26
C GLU A 622 46.38 -35.11 -35.62
N VAL A 623 46.32 -34.83 -34.32
CA VAL A 623 47.51 -34.48 -33.54
C VAL A 623 48.05 -35.76 -32.92
N PRO A 624 49.25 -36.23 -33.32
CA PRO A 624 49.83 -37.42 -32.73
C PRO A 624 50.05 -37.17 -31.23
N LEU A 625 49.55 -38.08 -30.39
CA LEU A 625 49.81 -38.06 -28.96
C LEU A 625 51.31 -38.25 -28.75
N ALA A 626 52.01 -37.18 -28.35
CA ALA A 626 53.42 -37.21 -28.03
C ALA A 626 53.66 -38.27 -26.93
N GLY A 627 54.10 -39.48 -27.32
CA GLY A 627 54.29 -40.60 -26.39
C GLY A 627 53.97 -42.00 -26.93
N LYS A 628 53.43 -42.16 -28.14
CA LYS A 628 53.40 -43.45 -28.86
C LYS A 628 54.26 -43.34 -30.13
N ILE A 629 55.56 -43.51 -29.99
CA ILE A 629 56.47 -43.87 -31.09
C ILE A 629 57.06 -45.22 -30.74
#